data_AF-A0A193G4S4-F1
#
_entry.id   AF-A0A193G4S4-F1
#
_cell.length_a   1.000
_cell.length_b   1.000
_cell.length_c   1.000
_cell.angle_alpha   90.00
_cell.angle_beta   90.00
_cell.angle_gamma   90.00
#
_symmetry.space_group_name_H-M   'P 1'
#
loop_
_entity.id
_entity.type
_entity.pdbx_description
1 polymer ?
#
loop_
_entity_poly.entity_id
_entity_poly.type
_entity_poly.pdbx_seq_one_letter_code
_entity_poly.pdbx_strand_id
1 'polypeptide(L)'
;MRHDQASDTTDHAAAFAPGLTDPALAAPADVAARPGKGVVRRYNVYRNNVTVSLIDALAAIYPAVQRITGVEFFRAMARFHVRATPPACPLLFEYGRDFPAFIESYEYAAGMPWLADTARIERAWLDAYHAADMPVLSVEALAAVDQAALAGLRFVPHPSARVVRSRYPAVAIFAMNRAEGPVGSLHSSDAEDALVTRPEQDVIVSRLPPGGAVFLVRLLEGAPLGAAAAAAFDEAPSFDLPANLAGMVSAGVFTAIQHEEDHTCRP
;
A
#
# COMPACT_ATOMS: atom_id res chain seq x y z
N MET A 1 -27.69 -38.89 17.65
CA MET A 1 -26.36 -38.66 18.26
C MET A 1 -25.39 -38.31 17.13
N ARG A 2 -25.39 -37.04 16.70
CA ARG A 2 -24.49 -36.47 15.69
C ARG A 2 -24.12 -35.09 16.20
N HIS A 3 -23.10 -35.01 17.03
CA HIS A 3 -22.43 -33.76 17.38
C HIS A 3 -20.94 -34.10 17.49
N ASP A 4 -20.11 -33.15 17.08
CA ASP A 4 -18.69 -33.03 17.39
C ASP A 4 -17.64 -33.55 16.39
N GLN A 5 -17.68 -33.08 15.14
CA GLN A 5 -16.51 -33.10 14.22
C GLN A 5 -16.02 -31.71 13.81
N ALA A 6 -16.74 -30.64 14.18
CA ALA A 6 -16.38 -29.28 13.77
C ALA A 6 -15.35 -28.60 14.71
N SER A 7 -15.29 -29.01 15.99
CA SER A 7 -14.35 -28.45 16.98
C SER A 7 -12.90 -28.89 16.76
N ASP A 8 -12.69 -30.13 16.31
CA ASP A 8 -11.37 -30.77 16.24
C ASP A 8 -10.48 -30.22 15.11
N THR A 9 -11.10 -29.77 14.01
CA THR A 9 -10.36 -29.34 12.80
C THR A 9 -9.69 -27.97 12.98
N THR A 10 -10.32 -27.08 13.76
CA THR A 10 -9.80 -25.73 14.05
C THR A 10 -8.61 -25.79 15.00
N ASP A 11 -8.60 -26.73 15.94
CA ASP A 11 -7.53 -26.92 16.92
C ASP A 11 -6.26 -27.49 16.26
N HIS A 12 -6.42 -28.44 15.33
CA HIS A 12 -5.32 -28.96 14.52
C HIS A 12 -4.69 -27.91 13.59
N ALA A 13 -5.49 -27.06 12.95
CA ALA A 13 -4.96 -25.99 12.10
C ALA A 13 -4.17 -24.94 12.91
N ALA A 14 -4.65 -24.62 14.11
CA ALA A 14 -4.00 -23.70 15.04
C ALA A 14 -2.67 -24.24 15.58
N ALA A 15 -2.54 -25.54 15.81
CA ALA A 15 -1.28 -26.18 16.21
C ALA A 15 -0.29 -26.36 15.02
N PHE A 16 -0.80 -26.63 13.82
CA PHE A 16 0.00 -26.93 12.64
C PHE A 16 0.61 -25.69 11.97
N ALA A 17 -0.16 -24.60 11.84
CA ALA A 17 0.20 -23.44 11.04
C ALA A 17 1.39 -22.61 11.58
N PRO A 18 1.54 -22.35 12.90
CA PRO A 18 2.62 -21.51 13.42
C PRO A 18 4.01 -22.07 13.10
N GLY A 19 4.18 -23.39 13.19
CA GLY A 19 5.46 -24.01 12.85
C GLY A 19 5.76 -24.04 11.35
N LEU A 20 4.83 -23.69 10.45
CA LEU A 20 5.15 -23.57 9.02
C LEU A 20 5.90 -22.27 8.70
N THR A 21 5.68 -21.22 9.49
CA THR A 21 6.26 -19.89 9.30
C THR A 21 7.40 -19.61 10.28
N ASP A 22 7.44 -20.29 11.43
CA ASP A 22 8.55 -20.25 12.38
C ASP A 22 9.40 -21.55 12.33
N PRO A 23 10.65 -21.49 11.83
CA PRO A 23 11.54 -22.64 11.78
C PRO A 23 12.04 -23.11 13.15
N ALA A 24 11.94 -22.28 14.21
CA ALA A 24 12.34 -22.63 15.57
C ALA A 24 11.35 -23.56 16.28
N LEU A 25 10.09 -23.61 15.81
CA LEU A 25 9.09 -24.53 16.34
C LEU A 25 9.31 -25.96 15.81
N ALA A 26 9.06 -26.98 16.63
CA ALA A 26 9.09 -28.36 16.16
C ALA A 26 7.81 -28.67 15.36
N ALA A 27 7.87 -29.71 14.51
CA ALA A 27 6.64 -30.25 13.92
C ALA A 27 5.73 -30.74 15.06
N PRO A 28 4.44 -30.39 15.08
CA PRO A 28 3.56 -30.78 16.17
C PRO A 28 3.38 -32.30 16.22
N ALA A 29 3.21 -32.82 17.44
CA ALA A 29 3.30 -34.26 17.74
C ALA A 29 2.12 -35.08 17.16
N ASP A 30 1.03 -34.40 16.80
CA ASP A 30 -0.18 -34.93 16.20
C ASP A 30 -0.07 -35.16 14.68
N VAL A 31 1.01 -34.69 14.04
CA VAL A 31 1.22 -34.85 12.60
C VAL A 31 1.63 -36.28 12.27
N ALA A 32 0.65 -37.10 11.91
CA ALA A 32 0.88 -38.47 11.50
C ALA A 32 1.41 -38.57 10.06
N ALA A 33 2.35 -39.49 9.89
CA ALA A 33 2.99 -39.80 8.64
C ALA A 33 2.66 -41.25 8.23
N ARG A 34 2.31 -41.49 6.95
CA ARG A 34 2.34 -42.86 6.39
C ARG A 34 3.65 -43.59 6.78
N PRO A 35 3.60 -44.86 7.21
CA PRO A 35 4.78 -45.64 7.58
C PRO A 35 5.85 -45.59 6.50
N GLY A 36 7.11 -45.39 6.88
CA GLY A 36 8.26 -45.28 5.96
C GLY A 36 8.56 -43.87 5.41
N LYS A 37 7.77 -42.85 5.75
CA LYS A 37 8.03 -41.44 5.38
C LYS A 37 8.04 -40.57 6.63
N GLY A 38 9.22 -40.14 7.12
CA GLY A 38 9.33 -39.39 8.38
C GLY A 38 8.48 -38.11 8.44
N VAL A 39 7.82 -37.89 9.59
CA VAL A 39 6.96 -36.72 9.89
C VAL A 39 7.68 -35.40 9.61
N VAL A 40 8.89 -35.26 10.17
CA VAL A 40 9.75 -34.07 10.04
C VAL A 40 10.06 -33.75 8.57
N ARG A 41 10.32 -34.77 7.74
CA ARG A 41 10.62 -34.57 6.31
C ARG A 41 9.43 -34.00 5.55
N ARG A 42 8.20 -34.41 5.87
CA ARG A 42 6.99 -33.85 5.24
C ARG A 42 6.68 -32.46 5.76
N TYR A 43 6.82 -32.23 7.06
CA TYR A 43 6.61 -30.90 7.64
C TYR A 43 7.55 -29.86 7.04
N ASN A 44 8.82 -30.22 6.81
CA ASN A 44 9.77 -29.38 6.09
C ASN A 44 9.40 -29.11 4.63
N VAL A 45 8.70 -30.04 3.94
CA VAL A 45 8.16 -29.78 2.60
C VAL A 45 7.06 -28.71 2.67
N TYR A 46 6.17 -28.77 3.66
CA TYR A 46 5.14 -27.74 3.86
C TYR A 46 5.75 -26.37 4.18
N ARG A 47 6.77 -26.30 5.05
CA ARG A 47 7.54 -25.07 5.31
C ARG A 47 8.13 -24.46 4.04
N ASN A 48 8.77 -25.31 3.23
CA ASN A 48 9.36 -24.87 1.98
C ASN A 48 8.29 -24.33 1.02
N ASN A 49 7.15 -25.01 0.90
CA ASN A 49 6.04 -24.56 0.06
C ASN A 49 5.48 -23.22 0.55
N VAL A 50 5.29 -23.03 1.86
CA VAL A 50 4.84 -21.76 2.43
C VAL A 50 5.82 -20.63 2.10
N THR A 51 7.12 -20.85 2.29
CA THR A 51 8.15 -19.86 1.96
C THR A 51 8.11 -19.48 0.48
N VAL A 52 8.01 -20.47 -0.41
CA VAL A 52 7.91 -20.24 -1.86
C VAL A 52 6.66 -19.44 -2.19
N SER A 53 5.49 -19.81 -1.65
CA SER A 53 4.24 -19.10 -1.90
C SER A 53 4.26 -17.65 -1.39
N LEU A 54 4.92 -17.38 -0.26
CA LEU A 54 5.08 -16.02 0.25
C LEU A 54 5.99 -15.16 -0.65
N ILE A 55 7.07 -15.74 -1.17
CA ILE A 55 7.94 -15.05 -2.14
C ILE A 55 7.19 -14.78 -3.44
N ASP A 56 6.40 -15.74 -3.91
CA ASP A 56 5.62 -15.59 -5.13
C ASP A 56 4.49 -14.55 -4.95
N ALA A 57 3.89 -14.47 -3.76
CA ALA A 57 2.95 -13.42 -3.39
C ALA A 57 3.64 -12.04 -3.41
N LEU A 58 4.83 -11.90 -2.80
CA LEU A 58 5.60 -10.66 -2.88
C LEU A 58 5.92 -10.28 -4.32
N ALA A 59 6.29 -11.24 -5.17
CA ALA A 59 6.56 -10.96 -6.59
C ALA A 59 5.32 -10.44 -7.33
N ALA A 60 4.13 -10.98 -7.01
CA ALA A 60 2.86 -10.51 -7.58
C ALA A 60 2.46 -9.12 -7.08
N ILE A 61 2.80 -8.77 -5.83
CA ILE A 61 2.52 -7.45 -5.25
C ILE A 61 3.51 -6.40 -5.77
N TYR A 62 4.77 -6.78 -5.95
CA TYR A 62 5.89 -5.88 -6.28
C TYR A 62 6.58 -6.19 -7.63
N PRO A 63 5.83 -6.29 -8.76
CA PRO A 63 6.42 -6.64 -10.05
C PRO A 63 7.41 -5.58 -10.58
N ALA A 64 7.21 -4.28 -10.32
CA ALA A 64 8.16 -3.25 -10.74
C ALA A 64 9.49 -3.40 -9.98
N VAL A 65 9.45 -3.64 -8.67
CA VAL A 65 10.65 -3.94 -7.87
C VAL A 65 11.36 -5.19 -8.41
N GLN A 66 10.62 -6.27 -8.68
CA GLN A 66 11.21 -7.50 -9.24
C GLN A 66 11.85 -7.25 -10.61
N ARG A 67 11.21 -6.43 -11.45
CA ARG A 67 11.74 -6.07 -12.77
C ARG A 67 13.03 -5.26 -12.67
N ILE A 68 13.09 -4.29 -11.76
CA ILE A 68 14.28 -3.45 -11.53
C ILE A 68 15.46 -4.29 -11.04
N THR A 69 15.23 -5.17 -10.07
CA THR A 69 16.33 -5.95 -9.45
C THR A 69 16.67 -7.23 -10.20
N GLY A 70 15.75 -7.71 -11.04
CA GLY A 70 15.78 -9.06 -11.59
C GLY A 70 15.24 -10.11 -10.61
N VAL A 71 14.83 -11.25 -11.17
CA VAL A 71 14.15 -12.34 -10.44
C VAL A 71 15.01 -12.92 -9.32
N GLU A 72 16.29 -13.19 -9.57
CA GLU A 72 17.17 -13.85 -8.59
C GLU A 72 17.43 -12.96 -7.36
N PHE A 73 17.75 -11.68 -7.60
CA PHE A 73 17.96 -10.72 -6.52
C PHE A 73 16.66 -10.52 -5.72
N PHE A 74 15.53 -10.34 -6.40
CA PHE A 74 14.23 -10.20 -5.76
C PHE A 74 13.92 -11.40 -4.86
N ARG A 75 14.07 -12.63 -5.36
CA ARG A 75 13.80 -13.84 -4.58
C ARG A 75 14.75 -13.97 -3.39
N ALA A 76 16.02 -13.57 -3.52
CA ALA A 76 16.95 -13.53 -2.40
C ALA A 76 16.49 -12.53 -1.32
N MET A 77 16.19 -11.29 -1.72
CA MET A 77 15.70 -10.22 -0.85
C MET A 77 14.39 -10.62 -0.14
N ALA A 78 13.43 -11.17 -0.89
CA ALA A 78 12.15 -11.65 -0.36
C ALA A 78 12.33 -12.78 0.67
N ARG A 79 13.29 -13.70 0.49
CA ARG A 79 13.61 -14.73 1.50
C ARG A 79 14.06 -14.13 2.83
N PHE A 80 14.87 -13.06 2.80
CA PHE A 80 15.27 -12.37 4.03
C PHE A 80 14.06 -11.73 4.71
N HIS A 81 13.19 -11.06 3.96
CA HIS A 81 11.96 -10.49 4.50
C HIS A 81 11.05 -11.57 5.11
N VAL A 82 10.78 -12.67 4.40
CA VAL A 82 9.93 -13.77 4.89
C VAL A 82 10.43 -14.36 6.21
N ARG A 83 11.75 -14.46 6.37
CA ARG A 83 12.36 -14.96 7.61
C ARG A 83 12.30 -13.95 8.75
N ALA A 84 12.44 -12.66 8.45
CA ALA A 84 12.42 -11.59 9.45
C ALA A 84 10.99 -11.18 9.86
N THR A 85 10.04 -11.31 8.93
CA THR A 85 8.65 -10.87 9.06
C THR A 85 7.73 -11.98 8.55
N PRO A 86 7.48 -13.02 9.36
CA PRO A 86 6.51 -14.06 9.01
C PRO A 86 5.09 -13.46 8.92
N PRO A 87 4.21 -14.03 8.08
CA PRO A 87 2.86 -13.50 7.92
C PRO A 87 2.07 -13.59 9.23
N ALA A 88 1.47 -12.47 9.65
CA ALA A 88 0.58 -12.40 10.81
C ALA A 88 -0.88 -12.81 10.47
N CYS A 89 -1.22 -12.84 9.18
CA CYS A 89 -2.56 -13.10 8.67
C CYS A 89 -2.49 -14.06 7.46
N PRO A 90 -3.47 -14.96 7.27
CA PRO A 90 -3.51 -15.84 6.11
C PRO A 90 -3.79 -15.14 4.77
N LEU A 91 -4.20 -13.87 4.79
CA LEU A 91 -4.50 -13.09 3.58
C LEU A 91 -3.21 -12.68 2.87
N LEU A 92 -2.87 -13.37 1.79
CA LEU A 92 -1.62 -13.14 1.05
C LEU A 92 -1.49 -11.75 0.43
N PHE A 93 -2.60 -11.06 0.14
CA PHE A 93 -2.55 -9.68 -0.37
C PHE A 93 -2.29 -8.62 0.71
N GLU A 94 -2.51 -8.95 2.00
CA GLU A 94 -2.08 -8.11 3.13
C GLU A 94 -0.61 -8.33 3.48
N TYR A 95 -0.07 -9.51 3.13
CA TYR A 95 1.33 -9.82 3.30
C TYR A 95 2.23 -8.88 2.47
N GLY A 96 3.38 -8.52 3.01
CA GLY A 96 4.34 -7.64 2.36
C GLY A 96 4.14 -6.14 2.64
N ARG A 97 3.15 -5.73 3.44
CA ARG A 97 2.97 -4.30 3.81
C ARG A 97 4.25 -3.63 4.33
N ASP A 98 5.06 -4.37 5.08
CA ASP A 98 6.34 -3.91 5.65
C ASP A 98 7.54 -4.09 4.70
N PHE A 99 7.34 -4.67 3.51
CA PHE A 99 8.39 -4.94 2.55
C PHE A 99 9.12 -3.66 2.06
N PRO A 100 8.43 -2.53 1.80
CA PRO A 100 9.13 -1.28 1.45
C PRO A 100 10.05 -0.77 2.55
N ALA A 101 9.63 -0.85 3.82
CA ALA A 101 10.47 -0.47 4.96
C ALA A 101 11.65 -1.44 5.13
N PHE A 102 11.43 -2.73 4.88
CA PHE A 102 12.51 -3.71 4.82
C PHE A 102 13.54 -3.37 3.72
N ILE A 103 13.09 -3.06 2.49
CA ILE A 103 13.97 -2.68 1.37
C ILE A 103 14.86 -1.48 1.74
N GLU A 104 14.30 -0.47 2.40
CA GLU A 104 15.04 0.72 2.84
C GLU A 104 16.20 0.38 3.80
N SER A 105 16.03 -0.66 4.62
CA SER A 105 17.06 -1.16 5.55
C SER A 105 17.96 -2.25 4.97
N TYR A 106 17.70 -2.74 3.76
CA TYR A 106 18.37 -3.89 3.18
C TYR A 106 19.72 -3.49 2.55
N GLU A 107 20.83 -3.89 3.18
CA GLU A 107 22.18 -3.44 2.80
C GLU A 107 22.52 -3.67 1.32
N TYR A 108 22.08 -4.79 0.74
CA TYR A 108 22.38 -5.13 -0.66
C TYR A 108 21.59 -4.27 -1.67
N ALA A 109 20.57 -3.53 -1.23
CA ALA A 109 19.82 -2.58 -2.04
C ALA A 109 20.23 -1.12 -1.79
N ALA A 110 21.25 -0.85 -0.96
CA ALA A 110 21.68 0.52 -0.63
C ALA A 110 22.08 1.37 -1.85
N GLY A 111 22.50 0.73 -2.95
CA GLY A 111 22.80 1.40 -4.23
C GLY A 111 21.57 1.84 -5.03
N MET A 112 20.36 1.49 -4.58
CA MET A 112 19.08 1.79 -5.24
C MET A 112 18.08 2.40 -4.23
N PRO A 113 18.36 3.58 -3.67
CA PRO A 113 17.53 4.14 -2.59
C PRO A 113 16.07 4.42 -3.00
N TRP A 114 15.81 4.62 -4.30
CA TRP A 114 14.45 4.77 -4.86
C TRP A 114 13.64 3.46 -4.91
N LEU A 115 14.26 2.30 -4.65
CA LEU A 115 13.58 1.00 -4.73
C LEU A 115 12.50 0.86 -3.65
N ALA A 116 12.76 1.38 -2.45
CA ALA A 116 11.78 1.42 -1.37
C ALA A 116 10.58 2.30 -1.73
N ASP A 117 10.82 3.47 -2.33
CA ASP A 117 9.77 4.39 -2.77
C ASP A 117 8.93 3.80 -3.91
N THR A 118 9.56 3.09 -4.84
CA THR A 118 8.86 2.33 -5.88
C THR A 118 7.97 1.25 -5.26
N ALA A 119 8.48 0.52 -4.26
CA ALA A 119 7.69 -0.48 -3.53
C ALA A 119 6.52 0.13 -2.74
N ARG A 120 6.68 1.33 -2.18
CA ARG A 120 5.59 2.09 -1.52
C ARG A 120 4.48 2.43 -2.51
N ILE A 121 4.82 2.83 -3.73
CA ILE A 121 3.84 3.10 -4.80
C ILE A 121 3.09 1.81 -5.17
N GLU A 122 3.78 0.67 -5.34
CA GLU A 122 3.13 -0.62 -5.63
C GLU A 122 2.19 -1.06 -4.50
N ARG A 123 2.57 -0.83 -3.24
CA ARG A 123 1.70 -1.10 -2.09
C ARG A 123 0.47 -0.19 -2.08
N ALA A 124 0.65 1.10 -2.32
CA ALA A 124 -0.44 2.05 -2.40
C ALA A 124 -1.40 1.72 -3.55
N TRP A 125 -0.87 1.25 -4.70
CA TRP A 125 -1.66 0.74 -5.82
C TRP A 125 -2.54 -0.44 -5.41
N LEU A 126 -1.97 -1.43 -4.71
CA LEU A 126 -2.72 -2.61 -4.26
C LEU A 126 -3.77 -2.27 -3.19
N ASP A 127 -3.45 -1.33 -2.29
CA ASP A 127 -4.39 -0.84 -1.28
C ASP A 127 -5.56 -0.10 -1.94
N ALA A 128 -5.28 0.72 -2.96
CA ALA A 128 -6.32 1.40 -3.72
C ALA A 128 -7.21 0.42 -4.48
N TYR A 129 -6.63 -0.65 -5.04
CA TYR A 129 -7.35 -1.72 -5.73
C TYR A 129 -8.39 -2.41 -4.84
N HIS A 130 -8.04 -2.71 -3.58
CA HIS A 130 -8.92 -3.38 -2.62
C HIS A 130 -9.74 -2.44 -1.73
N ALA A 131 -9.63 -1.12 -1.90
CA ALA A 131 -10.38 -0.16 -1.10
C ALA A 131 -11.90 -0.30 -1.34
N ALA A 132 -12.71 0.07 -0.35
CA ALA A 132 -14.17 0.08 -0.50
C ALA A 132 -14.62 1.01 -1.65
N ASP A 133 -15.62 0.59 -2.42
CA ASP A 133 -16.23 1.43 -3.45
C ASP A 133 -17.10 2.51 -2.79
N MET A 134 -16.80 3.77 -3.07
CA MET A 134 -17.53 4.93 -2.57
C MET A 134 -17.78 5.93 -3.71
N PRO A 135 -18.82 6.77 -3.63
CA PRO A 135 -19.01 7.82 -4.60
C PRO A 135 -17.89 8.87 -4.51
N VAL A 136 -17.57 9.50 -5.63
CA VAL A 136 -16.64 10.64 -5.68
C VAL A 136 -17.41 11.95 -5.47
N LEU A 137 -16.76 12.92 -4.83
CA LEU A 137 -17.28 14.27 -4.67
C LEU A 137 -17.52 14.91 -6.04
N SER A 138 -18.73 15.40 -6.29
CA SER A 138 -19.05 16.09 -7.53
C SER A 138 -18.50 17.52 -7.55
N VAL A 139 -18.16 18.01 -8.73
CA VAL A 139 -17.66 19.39 -8.92
C VAL A 139 -18.74 20.40 -8.53
N GLU A 140 -20.01 20.09 -8.78
CA GLU A 140 -21.16 20.93 -8.46
C GLU A 140 -21.33 21.09 -6.95
N ALA A 141 -21.09 20.03 -6.17
CA ALA A 141 -21.15 20.10 -4.71
C ALA A 141 -20.11 21.06 -4.13
N LEU A 142 -18.90 21.10 -4.72
CA LEU A 142 -17.87 22.06 -4.33
C LEU A 142 -18.20 23.49 -4.80
N ALA A 143 -18.76 23.64 -6.00
CA ALA A 143 -19.16 24.93 -6.56
C ALA A 143 -20.31 25.60 -5.79
N ALA A 144 -21.11 24.81 -5.05
CA ALA A 144 -22.20 25.31 -4.23
C ALA A 144 -21.75 25.87 -2.86
N VAL A 145 -20.48 25.68 -2.47
CA VAL A 145 -19.96 26.16 -1.18
C VAL A 145 -19.78 27.67 -1.20
N ASP A 146 -20.23 28.36 -0.14
CA ASP A 146 -20.01 29.79 0.04
C ASP A 146 -18.52 30.11 0.16
N GLN A 147 -18.07 31.17 -0.52
CA GLN A 147 -16.69 31.62 -0.51
C GLN A 147 -16.21 31.97 0.90
N ALA A 148 -17.09 32.51 1.76
CA ALA A 148 -16.75 32.82 3.14
C ALA A 148 -16.46 31.56 3.99
N ALA A 149 -17.03 30.40 3.61
CA ALA A 149 -16.87 29.14 4.31
C ALA A 149 -15.75 28.24 3.75
N LEU A 150 -15.23 28.55 2.54
CA LEU A 150 -14.21 27.74 1.86
C LEU A 150 -13.00 27.44 2.74
N ALA A 151 -12.48 28.43 3.48
CA ALA A 151 -11.28 28.24 4.29
C ALA A 151 -11.46 27.21 5.42
N GLY A 152 -12.67 27.07 5.97
CA GLY A 152 -13.01 26.12 7.03
C GLY A 152 -13.43 24.74 6.51
N LEU A 153 -13.55 24.57 5.19
CA LEU A 153 -14.06 23.37 4.57
C LEU A 153 -13.18 22.15 4.87
N ARG A 154 -13.80 21.04 5.25
CA ARG A 154 -13.13 19.74 5.43
C ARG A 154 -13.65 18.75 4.40
N PHE A 155 -12.81 17.77 4.07
CA PHE A 155 -13.15 16.76 3.07
C PHE A 155 -13.15 15.38 3.71
N VAL A 156 -14.05 14.53 3.21
CA VAL A 156 -14.04 13.10 3.53
C VAL A 156 -13.16 12.40 2.49
N PRO A 157 -12.04 11.79 2.89
CA PRO A 157 -11.13 11.14 1.96
C PRO A 157 -11.80 9.94 1.29
N HIS A 158 -11.52 9.73 0.01
CA HIS A 158 -11.89 8.49 -0.67
C HIS A 158 -11.00 7.34 -0.15
N PRO A 159 -11.57 6.18 0.22
CA PRO A 159 -10.79 5.08 0.78
C PRO A 159 -9.71 4.54 -0.15
N SER A 160 -9.80 4.77 -1.47
CA SER A 160 -8.76 4.42 -2.44
C SER A 160 -7.68 5.49 -2.64
N ALA A 161 -7.87 6.72 -2.15
CA ALA A 161 -6.91 7.80 -2.33
C ALA A 161 -5.70 7.61 -1.40
N ARG A 162 -4.49 7.61 -1.98
CA ARG A 162 -3.23 7.49 -1.25
C ARG A 162 -2.19 8.47 -1.82
N VAL A 163 -1.32 8.95 -0.94
CA VAL A 163 -0.17 9.78 -1.32
C VAL A 163 1.11 9.04 -0.92
N VAL A 164 2.08 8.98 -1.82
CA VAL A 164 3.43 8.47 -1.53
C VAL A 164 4.42 9.58 -1.83
N ARG A 165 5.14 10.05 -0.81
CA ARG A 165 6.19 11.04 -0.98
C ARG A 165 7.51 10.36 -1.28
N SER A 166 8.28 10.89 -2.23
CA SER A 166 9.57 10.34 -2.61
C SER A 166 10.57 11.45 -2.91
N ARG A 167 11.82 11.24 -2.48
CA ARG A 167 12.95 12.15 -2.80
C ARG A 167 13.58 11.84 -4.16
N TYR A 168 13.06 10.84 -4.85
CA TYR A 168 13.52 10.31 -6.12
C TYR A 168 12.40 10.38 -7.17
N PRO A 169 12.69 10.17 -8.47
CA PRO A 169 11.69 10.11 -9.52
C PRO A 169 10.93 8.78 -9.50
N ALA A 170 10.34 8.44 -8.35
CA ALA A 170 9.72 7.14 -8.09
C ALA A 170 8.46 6.91 -8.94
N VAL A 171 7.73 7.96 -9.32
CA VAL A 171 6.55 7.84 -10.18
C VAL A 171 6.98 7.45 -11.59
N ALA A 172 7.99 8.13 -12.14
CA ALA A 172 8.57 7.78 -13.44
C ALA A 172 9.16 6.37 -13.43
N ILE A 173 9.95 6.03 -12.40
CA ILE A 173 10.54 4.69 -12.25
C ILE A 173 9.45 3.62 -12.16
N PHE A 174 8.41 3.82 -11.36
CA PHE A 174 7.28 2.92 -11.26
C PHE A 174 6.59 2.75 -12.63
N ALA A 175 6.23 3.85 -13.29
CA ALA A 175 5.52 3.81 -14.58
C ALA A 175 6.30 3.03 -15.66
N MET A 176 7.62 3.23 -15.72
CA MET A 176 8.51 2.54 -16.66
C MET A 176 8.67 1.04 -16.39
N ASN A 177 8.45 0.60 -15.14
CA ASN A 177 8.67 -0.78 -14.72
C ASN A 177 7.39 -1.56 -14.45
N ARG A 178 6.22 -0.89 -14.41
CA ARG A 178 4.93 -1.53 -14.20
C ARG A 178 4.38 -2.18 -15.47
N ALA A 179 4.61 -1.57 -16.63
CA ALA A 179 4.18 -2.11 -17.91
C ALA A 179 5.25 -3.04 -18.53
N GLU A 180 4.79 -4.02 -19.30
CA GLU A 180 5.68 -4.82 -20.14
C GLU A 180 6.12 -3.98 -21.36
N GLY A 181 7.42 -3.97 -21.64
CA GLY A 181 7.98 -3.24 -22.78
C GLY A 181 9.42 -2.78 -22.56
N PRO A 182 10.03 -2.08 -23.53
CA PRO A 182 11.34 -1.46 -23.34
C PRO A 182 11.29 -0.45 -22.20
N VAL A 183 12.27 -0.50 -21.30
CA VAL A 183 12.43 0.52 -20.26
C VAL A 183 13.00 1.78 -20.92
N GLY A 184 12.30 2.90 -20.79
CA GLY A 184 12.75 4.20 -21.31
C GLY A 184 13.98 4.74 -20.58
N SER A 185 14.43 5.92 -20.98
CA SER A 185 15.47 6.66 -20.26
C SER A 185 14.84 7.57 -19.21
N LEU A 186 15.40 7.59 -18.00
CA LEU A 186 15.07 8.62 -17.02
C LEU A 186 15.74 9.93 -17.43
N HIS A 187 14.96 10.99 -17.52
CA HIS A 187 15.43 12.32 -17.94
C HIS A 187 15.64 13.28 -16.77
N SER A 188 15.22 12.91 -15.56
CA SER A 188 15.37 13.70 -14.34
C SER A 188 15.58 12.78 -13.13
N SER A 189 16.28 13.32 -12.12
CA SER A 189 16.45 12.74 -10.79
C SER A 189 15.65 13.49 -9.72
N ASP A 190 14.71 14.35 -10.14
CA ASP A 190 13.93 15.19 -9.23
C ASP A 190 13.00 14.37 -8.33
N ALA A 191 12.69 14.93 -7.17
CA ALA A 191 11.69 14.37 -6.26
C ALA A 191 10.31 14.37 -6.92
N GLU A 192 9.60 13.25 -6.77
CA GLU A 192 8.24 13.07 -7.26
C GLU A 192 7.33 12.55 -6.15
N ASP A 193 6.25 13.26 -5.88
CA ASP A 193 5.19 12.77 -5.03
C ASP A 193 4.11 12.08 -5.88
N ALA A 194 3.71 10.87 -5.49
CA ALA A 194 2.70 10.08 -6.18
C ALA A 194 1.31 10.29 -5.57
N LEU A 195 0.30 10.45 -6.42
CA LEU A 195 -1.10 10.28 -6.09
C LEU A 195 -1.59 8.96 -6.68
N VAL A 196 -2.16 8.12 -5.83
CA VAL A 196 -2.83 6.88 -6.24
C VAL A 196 -4.33 7.05 -6.00
N THR A 197 -5.13 6.88 -7.04
CA THR A 197 -6.59 6.88 -6.95
C THR A 197 -7.17 5.72 -7.77
N ARG A 198 -8.46 5.44 -7.57
CA ARG A 198 -9.20 4.40 -8.32
C ARG A 198 -10.52 4.94 -8.89
N PRO A 199 -10.48 5.92 -9.81
CA PRO A 199 -11.70 6.32 -10.52
C PRO A 199 -12.21 5.16 -11.37
N GLU A 200 -13.53 4.94 -11.40
CA GLU A 200 -14.17 3.95 -12.28
C GLU A 200 -13.57 2.53 -12.20
N GLN A 201 -13.08 2.13 -11.03
CA GLN A 201 -12.44 0.84 -10.73
C GLN A 201 -11.03 0.62 -11.30
N ASP A 202 -10.46 1.57 -12.04
CA ASP A 202 -9.09 1.50 -12.55
C ASP A 202 -8.13 2.29 -11.66
N VAL A 203 -7.07 1.64 -11.17
CA VAL A 203 -6.09 2.28 -10.30
C VAL A 203 -5.08 3.07 -11.14
N ILE A 204 -5.06 4.39 -10.92
CA ILE A 204 -4.19 5.34 -11.59
C ILE A 204 -3.12 5.82 -10.60
N VAL A 205 -1.87 5.87 -11.07
CA VAL A 205 -0.76 6.53 -10.36
C VAL A 205 -0.36 7.75 -11.17
N SER A 206 -0.47 8.93 -10.58
CA SER A 206 -0.10 10.21 -11.19
C SER A 206 0.90 10.95 -10.33
N ARG A 207 1.63 11.88 -10.95
CA ARG A 207 2.55 12.78 -10.24
C ARG A 207 1.77 13.98 -9.70
N LEU A 208 1.93 14.28 -8.41
CA LEU A 208 1.43 15.51 -7.83
C LEU A 208 2.30 16.71 -8.23
N PRO A 209 1.70 17.87 -8.53
CA PRO A 209 2.44 19.09 -8.75
C PRO A 209 3.08 19.59 -7.44
N PRO A 210 4.04 20.55 -7.50
CA PRO A 210 4.71 21.08 -6.31
C PRO A 210 3.72 21.54 -5.23
N GLY A 211 4.00 21.19 -3.96
CA GLY A 211 3.14 21.48 -2.81
C GLY A 211 1.88 20.60 -2.69
N GLY A 212 1.52 19.86 -3.74
CA GLY A 212 0.31 19.03 -3.79
C GLY A 212 0.29 17.89 -2.78
N ALA A 213 1.44 17.30 -2.46
CA ALA A 213 1.50 16.22 -1.46
C ALA A 213 1.22 16.70 -0.04
N VAL A 214 1.84 17.81 0.39
CA VAL A 214 1.54 18.39 1.71
C VAL A 214 0.09 18.80 1.80
N PHE A 215 -0.38 19.52 0.76
CA PHE A 215 -1.76 19.95 0.68
C PHE A 215 -2.72 18.78 0.85
N LEU A 216 -2.53 17.72 0.05
CA LEU A 216 -3.44 16.59 0.08
C LEU A 216 -3.33 15.78 1.37
N VAL A 217 -2.13 15.49 1.87
CA VAL A 217 -1.95 14.76 3.12
C VAL A 217 -2.70 15.45 4.26
N ARG A 218 -2.61 16.78 4.36
CA ARG A 218 -3.36 17.55 5.36
C ARG A 218 -4.88 17.41 5.20
N LEU A 219 -5.39 17.46 3.97
CA LEU A 219 -6.82 17.27 3.72
C LEU A 219 -7.29 15.85 4.06
N LEU A 220 -6.49 14.83 3.74
CA LEU A 220 -6.79 13.43 4.09
C LEU A 220 -6.76 13.19 5.61
N GLU A 221 -5.93 13.93 6.35
CA GLU A 221 -5.90 13.98 7.82
C GLU A 221 -7.07 14.78 8.42
N GLY A 222 -7.92 15.36 7.57
CA GLY A 222 -9.10 16.11 7.98
C GLY A 222 -8.85 17.57 8.31
N ALA A 223 -7.68 18.15 8.00
CA ALA A 223 -7.41 19.56 8.19
C ALA A 223 -8.33 20.44 7.31
N PRO A 224 -8.67 21.67 7.74
CA PRO A 224 -9.47 22.57 6.93
C PRO A 224 -8.67 23.07 5.71
N LEU A 225 -9.38 23.37 4.62
CA LEU A 225 -8.82 23.76 3.32
C LEU A 225 -7.80 24.90 3.44
N GLY A 226 -8.11 25.93 4.23
CA GLY A 226 -7.23 27.08 4.42
C GLY A 226 -5.91 26.72 5.11
N ALA A 227 -5.95 25.86 6.13
CA ALA A 227 -4.75 25.42 6.83
C ALA A 227 -3.88 24.50 5.95
N ALA A 228 -4.50 23.62 5.18
CA ALA A 228 -3.80 22.78 4.21
C ALA A 228 -3.13 23.64 3.12
N ALA A 229 -3.82 24.65 2.61
CA ALA A 229 -3.28 25.56 1.61
C ALA A 229 -2.09 26.38 2.15
N ALA A 230 -2.18 26.89 3.37
CA ALA A 230 -1.08 27.61 4.03
C ALA A 230 0.17 26.72 4.16
N ALA A 231 0.02 25.48 4.64
CA ALA A 231 1.12 24.54 4.74
C ALA A 231 1.77 24.21 3.38
N ALA A 232 0.98 24.17 2.31
CA ALA A 232 1.48 23.93 0.97
C ALA A 232 2.27 25.13 0.42
N PHE A 233 1.83 26.36 0.67
CA PHE A 233 2.58 27.57 0.33
C PHE A 233 3.90 27.69 1.11
N ASP A 234 3.92 27.25 2.37
CA ASP A 234 5.14 27.24 3.19
C ASP A 234 6.19 26.26 2.64
N GLU A 235 5.78 25.09 2.14
CA GLU A 235 6.71 24.11 1.54
C GLU A 235 7.10 24.48 0.11
N ALA A 236 6.14 24.96 -0.70
CA ALA A 236 6.33 25.27 -2.10
C ALA A 236 5.75 26.66 -2.44
N PRO A 237 6.59 27.70 -2.54
CA PRO A 237 6.12 29.04 -2.90
C PRO A 237 5.45 29.13 -4.27
N SER A 238 5.70 28.17 -5.17
CA SER A 238 5.06 28.04 -6.48
C SER A 238 3.73 27.27 -6.44
N PHE A 239 3.23 26.91 -5.27
CA PHE A 239 1.98 26.17 -5.10
C PHE A 239 0.80 26.91 -5.73
N ASP A 240 0.05 26.20 -6.58
CA ASP A 240 -1.17 26.68 -7.21
C ASP A 240 -2.37 25.96 -6.59
N LEU A 241 -3.06 26.65 -5.67
CA LEU A 241 -4.23 26.11 -4.98
C LEU A 241 -5.37 25.73 -5.95
N PRO A 242 -5.84 26.61 -6.85
CA PRO A 242 -6.85 26.26 -7.85
C PRO A 242 -6.50 25.00 -8.66
N ALA A 243 -5.28 24.92 -9.20
CA ALA A 243 -4.88 23.79 -10.04
C ALA A 243 -4.81 22.48 -9.24
N ASN A 244 -4.26 22.52 -8.02
CA ASN A 244 -4.20 21.34 -7.14
C ASN A 244 -5.59 20.86 -6.73
N LEU A 245 -6.46 21.77 -6.29
CA LEU A 245 -7.82 21.42 -5.87
C LEU A 245 -8.63 20.83 -7.03
N ALA A 246 -8.59 21.46 -8.21
CA ALA A 246 -9.25 20.95 -9.40
C ALA A 246 -8.73 19.56 -9.82
N GLY A 247 -7.41 19.36 -9.77
CA GLY A 247 -6.77 18.07 -10.04
C GLY A 247 -7.22 16.98 -9.08
N MET A 248 -7.29 17.27 -7.78
CA MET A 248 -7.70 16.29 -6.75
C MET A 248 -9.18 15.90 -6.86
N VAL A 249 -10.07 16.87 -7.14
CA VAL A 249 -11.49 16.57 -7.38
C VAL A 249 -11.64 15.72 -8.64
N SER A 250 -10.98 16.10 -9.73
CA SER A 250 -11.03 15.33 -10.99
C SER A 250 -10.44 13.93 -10.85
N ALA A 251 -9.45 13.74 -9.98
CA ALA A 251 -8.85 12.45 -9.69
C ALA A 251 -9.69 11.58 -8.72
N GLY A 252 -10.83 12.07 -8.21
CA GLY A 252 -11.72 11.31 -7.34
C GLY A 252 -11.19 11.12 -5.91
N VAL A 253 -10.42 12.09 -5.41
CA VAL A 253 -9.70 11.96 -4.12
C VAL A 253 -10.62 12.04 -2.91
N PHE A 254 -11.79 12.68 -3.04
CA PHE A 254 -12.74 12.90 -1.94
C PHE A 254 -14.08 12.27 -2.25
N THR A 255 -14.81 11.88 -1.20
CA THR A 255 -16.18 11.32 -1.29
C THR A 255 -17.24 12.37 -0.99
N ALA A 256 -16.96 13.27 -0.06
CA ALA A 256 -17.88 14.29 0.39
C ALA A 256 -17.14 15.49 1.00
N ILE A 257 -17.89 16.55 1.24
CA ILE A 257 -17.48 17.73 1.99
C ILE A 257 -18.16 17.68 3.36
N GLN A 258 -17.43 18.07 4.40
CA GLN A 258 -17.98 18.31 5.73
C GLN A 258 -18.02 19.81 5.99
N HIS A 259 -19.21 20.31 6.28
CA HIS A 259 -19.37 21.63 6.85
C HIS A 259 -19.09 21.55 8.35
N GLU A 260 -18.47 22.60 8.89
CA GLU A 260 -18.40 22.79 10.32
C GLU A 260 -19.84 23.09 10.81
N GLU A 261 -20.63 22.03 11.03
CA GLU A 261 -21.92 22.19 11.70
C GLU A 261 -21.63 22.57 13.15
N ASP A 262 -22.20 23.71 13.54
CA ASP A 262 -22.28 24.21 14.90
C ASP A 262 -22.44 23.07 15.89
N HIS A 263 -21.62 23.14 16.93
CA HIS A 263 -21.67 22.27 18.08
C HIS A 263 -22.93 22.67 18.85
N THR A 264 -24.10 22.36 18.30
CA THR A 264 -25.37 22.50 19.01
C THR A 264 -25.40 21.39 20.04
N CYS A 265 -24.95 21.77 21.24
CA CYS A 265 -25.19 21.11 22.51
C CYS A 265 -26.58 20.44 22.49
N ARG A 266 -26.63 19.11 22.46
CA ARG A 266 -27.86 18.38 22.74
C ARG A 266 -28.07 18.35 24.26
N PRO A 267 -29.29 18.64 24.75
CA PRO A 267 -29.61 18.66 26.18
C PRO A 267 -29.55 17.27 26.83
#